data_AF-A0A3A8N3M4-F1
#
_entry.id   AF-A0A3A8N3M4-F1
#
_cell.length_a   1.000
_cell.length_b   1.000
_cell.length_c   1.000
_cell.angle_alpha   90.00
_cell.angle_beta   90.00
_cell.angle_gamma   90.00
#
_symmetry.space_group_name_H-M   'P 1'
#
loop_
_entity.id
_entity.type
_entity.pdbx_description
1 polymer ?
#
loop_
_entity_poly.entity_id
_entity_poly.type
_entity_poly.pdbx_seq_one_letter_code
_entity_poly.pdbx_strand_id
1 'polypeptide(L)'
;GMGLSGELTLRVAGLGSLFGPLTSLMVYGLVTLRARRGVLWVADQGLTHAQVIAALPRRSRIRARLVAFTAICVVTPAVLCAQVVTALSERVFTRLLEAGSPDVQGVMVDALRLEAFTSSAVLCAVVFGLALATAYLGGTLLGRPMRELSGEARRIAAGDLASPQLVPAEDEVWAVSAAFTTMRTHLADVLAQLQRAGAQISATTEEILSTSGRYEEGAAEQASSLDETSATTEELARSAKQIAENAGSVAEIAMRTLAAAEGGQGSAVSFLDAMSRMRQDNHAISSAVARLN
;
A
#
# COMPACT_ATOMS: atom_id res chain seq x y z
N GLY A 1 29.09 -7.92 74.85
CA GLY A 1 27.80 -8.31 74.24
C GLY A 1 27.48 -7.61 72.93
N MET A 2 27.80 -6.32 72.74
CA MET A 2 27.35 -5.54 71.58
C MET A 2 28.23 -5.61 70.31
N GLY A 3 29.50 -6.05 70.38
CA GLY A 3 30.39 -6.09 69.21
C GLY A 3 30.10 -7.19 68.18
N LEU A 4 29.69 -8.38 68.64
CA LEU A 4 29.46 -9.55 67.77
C LEU A 4 28.21 -9.41 66.88
N SER A 5 27.21 -8.62 67.29
CA SER A 5 25.98 -8.38 66.51
C SER A 5 26.22 -7.45 65.31
N GLY A 6 27.11 -6.45 65.46
CA GLY A 6 27.51 -5.53 64.40
C GLY A 6 28.32 -6.21 63.29
N GLU A 7 29.28 -7.07 63.66
CA GLU A 7 30.06 -7.83 62.68
C GLU A 7 29.21 -8.84 61.90
N LEU A 8 28.27 -9.52 62.57
CA LEU A 8 27.40 -10.50 61.91
C LEU A 8 26.44 -9.83 60.93
N THR A 9 25.87 -8.67 61.30
CA THR A 9 25.00 -7.88 60.41
C THR A 9 25.77 -7.29 59.24
N LEU A 10 27.02 -6.84 59.42
CA LEU A 10 27.87 -6.36 58.32
C LEU A 10 28.27 -7.49 57.36
N ARG A 11 28.59 -8.69 57.88
CA ARG A 11 28.92 -9.88 57.07
C ARG A 11 27.73 -10.41 56.28
N VAL A 12 26.54 -10.45 56.90
CA VAL A 12 25.30 -10.88 56.23
C VAL A 12 24.86 -9.85 55.18
N ALA A 13 25.02 -8.54 55.46
CA ALA A 13 24.78 -7.49 54.48
C ALA A 13 25.77 -7.56 53.30
N GLY A 14 27.03 -7.92 53.54
CA GLY A 14 28.04 -8.15 52.50
C GLY A 14 27.79 -9.39 51.63
N LEU A 15 27.35 -10.49 52.22
CA LEU A 15 26.90 -11.67 51.46
C LEU A 15 25.66 -11.36 50.61
N GLY A 16 24.73 -10.55 51.12
CA GLY A 16 23.56 -10.09 50.36
C GLY A 16 23.91 -9.18 49.18
N SER A 17 24.90 -8.28 49.34
CA SER A 17 25.34 -7.38 48.26
C SER A 17 26.20 -8.08 47.19
N LEU A 18 26.88 -9.17 47.55
CA LEU A 18 27.64 -10.05 46.65
C LEU A 18 26.73 -10.85 45.70
N PHE A 19 25.63 -11.42 46.22
CA PHE A 19 24.76 -12.30 45.44
C PHE A 19 23.55 -11.60 44.80
N GLY A 20 23.02 -10.52 45.38
CA GLY A 20 21.88 -9.78 44.81
C GLY A 20 22.03 -9.38 43.33
N PRO A 21 23.20 -8.91 42.89
CA PRO A 21 23.50 -8.51 41.50
C PRO A 21 23.47 -9.67 40.51
N LEU A 22 24.18 -10.75 40.85
CA LEU A 22 24.27 -11.96 40.05
C LEU A 22 22.93 -12.67 40.00
N THR A 23 22.21 -12.74 41.13
CA THR A 23 20.88 -13.33 41.19
C THR A 23 19.86 -12.49 40.42
N SER A 24 19.90 -11.16 40.51
CA SER A 24 19.03 -10.27 39.72
C SER A 24 19.30 -10.41 38.21
N LEU A 25 20.57 -10.46 37.79
CA LEU A 25 20.95 -10.65 36.39
C LEU A 25 20.59 -12.04 35.86
N MET A 26 20.79 -13.08 36.68
CA MET A 26 20.44 -14.45 36.32
C MET A 26 18.92 -14.64 36.25
N VAL A 27 18.16 -14.15 37.23
CA VAL A 27 16.70 -14.14 37.24
C VAL A 27 16.18 -13.35 36.04
N TYR A 28 16.77 -12.18 35.76
CA TYR A 28 16.41 -11.39 34.59
C TYR A 28 16.61 -12.17 33.30
N GLY A 29 17.81 -12.72 33.06
CA GLY A 29 18.14 -13.54 31.88
C GLY A 29 17.23 -14.75 31.73
N LEU A 30 16.87 -15.42 32.83
CA LEU A 30 15.98 -16.57 32.83
C LEU A 30 14.54 -16.18 32.48
N VAL A 31 14.07 -15.03 32.99
CA VAL A 31 12.76 -14.47 32.66
C VAL A 31 12.70 -14.02 31.19
N THR A 32 13.75 -13.37 30.68
CA THR A 32 13.84 -12.95 29.26
C THR A 32 13.81 -14.16 28.33
N LEU A 33 14.64 -15.17 28.62
CA LEU A 33 14.70 -16.39 27.82
C LEU A 33 13.37 -17.16 27.85
N ARG A 34 12.70 -17.21 29.01
CA ARG A 34 11.41 -17.87 29.16
C ARG A 34 10.29 -17.10 28.47
N ALA A 35 10.30 -15.76 28.51
CA ALA A 35 9.36 -14.92 27.79
C ALA A 35 9.53 -15.08 26.27
N ARG A 36 10.76 -15.04 25.76
CA ARG A 36 11.06 -15.28 24.33
C ARG A 36 10.58 -16.65 23.87
N ARG A 37 10.79 -17.70 24.66
CA ARG A 37 10.25 -19.04 24.38
C ARG A 37 8.72 -19.06 24.39
N GLY A 38 8.08 -18.32 25.30
CA GLY A 38 6.63 -18.18 25.34
C GLY A 38 6.08 -17.52 24.07
N VAL A 39 6.69 -16.42 23.61
CA VAL A 39 6.27 -15.73 22.38
C VAL A 39 6.44 -16.64 21.16
N LEU A 40 7.57 -17.34 21.05
CA LEU A 40 7.82 -18.29 19.96
C LEU A 40 6.84 -19.47 19.99
N TRP A 41 6.54 -20.02 21.17
CA TRP A 41 5.57 -21.09 21.33
C TRP A 41 4.15 -20.65 20.97
N VAL A 42 3.75 -19.44 21.37
CA VAL A 42 2.44 -18.86 20.99
C VAL A 42 2.36 -18.57 19.49
N ALA A 43 3.47 -18.12 18.87
CA ALA A 43 3.54 -17.94 17.42
C ALA A 43 3.42 -19.26 16.65
N ASP A 44 3.94 -20.36 17.21
CA ASP A 44 3.87 -21.71 16.62
C ASP A 44 2.46 -22.33 16.70
N GLN A 45 1.60 -21.85 17.62
CA GLN A 45 0.22 -22.33 17.80
C GLN A 45 -0.78 -21.75 16.77
N GLY A 46 -0.33 -21.09 15.71
CA GLY A 46 -1.19 -20.62 14.61
C GLY A 46 -2.04 -19.39 14.92
N LEU A 47 -1.78 -18.68 16.02
CA LEU A 47 -2.41 -17.40 16.31
C LEU A 47 -1.96 -16.33 15.30
N THR A 48 -2.89 -15.50 14.83
CA THR A 48 -2.53 -14.39 13.94
C THR A 48 -1.60 -13.41 14.65
N HIS A 49 -0.60 -12.85 13.96
CA HIS A 49 0.38 -11.95 14.59
C HIS A 49 -0.27 -10.76 15.33
N ALA A 50 -1.43 -10.29 14.87
CA ALA A 50 -2.21 -9.27 15.56
C ALA A 50 -2.69 -9.71 16.96
N GLN A 51 -3.11 -10.97 17.11
CA GLN A 51 -3.52 -11.54 18.40
C GLN A 51 -2.32 -11.70 19.36
N VAL A 52 -1.16 -12.10 18.84
CA VAL A 52 0.08 -12.20 19.63
C VAL A 52 0.50 -10.81 20.12
N ILE A 53 0.45 -9.80 19.26
CA ILE A 53 0.76 -8.40 19.60
C ILE A 53 -0.20 -7.86 20.66
N ALA A 54 -1.49 -8.21 20.60
CA ALA A 54 -2.50 -7.76 21.56
C ALA A 54 -2.42 -8.48 22.93
N ALA A 55 -1.98 -9.74 22.96
CA ALA A 55 -1.95 -10.56 24.16
C ALA A 55 -0.74 -10.29 25.08
N LEU A 56 0.32 -9.67 24.56
CA LEU A 56 1.54 -9.42 25.34
C LEU A 56 1.43 -8.12 26.15
N PRO A 57 1.70 -8.14 27.48
CA PRO A 57 1.61 -6.95 28.31
C PRO A 57 2.61 -5.89 27.83
N ARG A 58 2.13 -4.66 27.58
CA ARG A 58 2.95 -3.49 27.26
C ARG A 58 3.91 -3.21 28.41
N ARG A 59 5.14 -3.69 28.29
CA ARG A 59 6.23 -3.46 29.25
C ARG A 59 7.23 -2.52 28.61
N SER A 60 6.98 -1.21 28.68
CA SER A 60 8.08 -0.25 28.52
C SER A 60 8.96 -0.36 29.75
N ARG A 61 10.29 -0.38 29.55
CA ARG A 61 11.35 -0.17 30.56
C ARG A 61 12.73 -0.68 30.09
N ILE A 62 13.09 -0.68 28.79
CA ILE A 62 14.52 -0.87 28.45
C ILE A 62 15.36 0.16 29.19
N ARG A 63 14.94 1.44 29.24
CA ARG A 63 15.64 2.47 30.02
C ARG A 63 15.75 2.13 31.50
N ALA A 64 14.68 1.72 32.17
CA ALA A 64 14.76 1.41 33.60
C ALA A 64 15.57 0.14 33.88
N ARG A 65 15.53 -0.84 32.97
CA ARG A 65 16.34 -2.07 33.04
C ARG A 65 17.81 -1.77 32.81
N LEU A 66 18.13 -0.92 31.84
CA LEU A 66 19.50 -0.50 31.52
C LEU A 66 20.08 0.39 32.63
N VAL A 67 19.26 1.27 33.22
CA VAL A 67 19.62 2.10 34.38
C VAL A 67 19.81 1.23 35.65
N ALA A 68 18.88 0.33 35.95
CA ALA A 68 19.02 -0.59 37.08
C ALA A 68 20.25 -1.50 36.88
N PHE A 69 20.52 -1.94 35.66
CA PHE A 69 21.68 -2.72 35.29
C PHE A 69 22.99 -1.94 35.43
N THR A 70 23.08 -0.69 34.97
CA THR A 70 24.26 0.16 35.19
C THR A 70 24.46 0.44 36.67
N ALA A 71 23.38 0.66 37.41
CA ALA A 71 23.45 0.86 38.86
C ALA A 71 24.00 -0.39 39.56
N ILE A 72 23.52 -1.59 39.20
CA ILE A 72 24.02 -2.85 39.75
C ILE A 72 25.49 -3.08 39.35
N CYS A 73 25.86 -2.91 38.08
CA CYS A 73 27.22 -3.13 37.60
C CYS A 73 28.24 -2.13 38.16
N VAL A 74 27.83 -0.95 38.64
CA VAL A 74 28.72 0.06 39.22
C VAL A 74 28.72 0.00 40.75
N VAL A 75 27.54 -0.08 41.37
CA VAL A 75 27.39 -0.05 42.83
C VAL A 75 27.94 -1.33 43.46
N THR A 76 27.76 -2.49 42.83
CA THR A 76 28.22 -3.76 43.40
C THR A 76 29.73 -3.87 43.47
N PRO A 77 30.50 -3.62 42.39
CA PRO A 77 31.95 -3.55 42.47
C PRO A 77 32.45 -2.54 43.50
N ALA A 78 31.83 -1.36 43.58
CA ALA A 78 32.23 -0.32 44.51
C ALA A 78 32.05 -0.76 45.97
N VAL A 79 30.93 -1.41 46.30
CA VAL A 79 30.66 -1.97 47.64
C VAL A 79 31.62 -3.12 47.94
N LEU A 80 31.92 -3.97 46.96
CA LEU A 80 32.86 -5.09 47.13
C LEU A 80 34.28 -4.59 47.39
N CYS A 81 34.74 -3.57 46.66
CA CYS A 81 36.00 -2.88 46.91
C CYS A 81 36.04 -2.30 48.33
N ALA A 82 34.99 -1.60 48.75
CA ALA A 82 34.93 -1.03 50.10
C ALA A 82 35.05 -2.12 51.18
N GLN A 83 34.34 -3.24 51.04
CA GLN A 83 34.36 -4.34 52.02
C GLN A 83 35.71 -5.08 52.07
N VAL A 84 36.34 -5.31 50.92
CA VAL A 84 37.66 -5.96 50.87
C VAL A 84 38.71 -5.04 51.51
N VAL A 85 38.67 -3.74 51.22
CA VAL A 85 39.60 -2.76 51.79
C VAL A 85 39.44 -2.64 53.31
N THR A 86 38.22 -2.56 53.84
CA THR A 86 38.01 -2.48 55.29
C THR A 86 38.45 -3.76 56.00
N ALA A 87 38.12 -4.93 55.45
CA ALA A 87 38.51 -6.21 56.04
C ALA A 87 40.03 -6.44 56.02
N LEU A 88 40.72 -5.99 54.97
CA LEU A 88 42.19 -6.02 54.91
C LEU A 88 42.81 -5.04 55.90
N SER A 89 42.29 -3.82 55.98
CA SER A 89 42.78 -2.80 56.92
C SER A 89 42.70 -3.26 58.37
N GLU A 90 41.61 -3.92 58.75
CA GLU A 90 41.42 -4.44 60.11
C GLU A 90 42.40 -5.57 60.42
N ARG A 91 42.57 -6.55 59.51
CA ARG A 91 43.55 -7.64 59.66
C ARG A 91 44.98 -7.13 59.78
N VAL A 92 45.35 -6.14 58.97
CA VAL A 92 46.67 -5.51 59.01
C VAL A 92 46.88 -4.82 60.36
N PHE A 93 45.89 -4.04 60.81
CA PHE A 93 45.97 -3.30 62.07
C PHE A 93 46.10 -4.24 63.28
N THR A 94 45.31 -5.30 63.36
CA THR A 94 45.39 -6.28 64.46
C THR A 94 46.74 -6.99 64.50
N ARG A 95 47.25 -7.45 63.35
CA ARG A 95 48.55 -8.14 63.27
C ARG A 95 49.73 -7.23 63.59
N LEU A 96 49.64 -5.94 63.29
CA LEU A 96 50.68 -4.96 63.64
C LEU A 96 50.70 -4.66 65.15
N LEU A 97 49.53 -4.61 65.80
CA LEU A 97 49.44 -4.42 67.25
C LEU A 97 49.98 -5.63 68.04
N GLU A 98 49.85 -6.84 67.51
CA GLU A 98 50.37 -8.07 68.12
C GLU A 98 51.89 -8.23 67.93
N ALA A 99 52.49 -7.55 66.94
CA ALA A 99 53.92 -7.61 66.68
C ALA A 99 54.71 -6.70 67.64
N GLY A 100 55.27 -7.29 68.70
CA GLY A 100 55.97 -6.56 69.77
C GLY A 100 57.40 -6.07 69.49
N SER A 101 57.97 -6.27 68.28
CA SER A 101 59.34 -5.82 67.96
C SER A 101 59.47 -5.22 66.54
N PRO A 102 60.31 -4.19 66.33
CA PRO A 102 60.40 -3.44 65.08
C PRO A 102 60.90 -4.26 63.88
N ASP A 103 61.78 -5.26 64.08
CA ASP A 103 62.25 -6.14 63.00
C ASP A 103 61.15 -7.08 62.49
N VAL A 104 60.28 -7.57 63.39
CA VAL A 104 59.14 -8.43 63.03
C VAL A 104 58.06 -7.62 62.33
N GLN A 105 57.89 -6.33 62.67
CA GLN A 105 56.95 -5.44 62.00
C GLN A 105 57.33 -5.19 60.54
N GLY A 106 58.62 -5.00 60.22
CA GLY A 106 59.08 -4.79 58.84
C GLY A 106 58.76 -5.96 57.90
N VAL A 107 59.10 -7.19 58.31
CA VAL A 107 58.82 -8.41 57.54
C VAL A 107 57.31 -8.65 57.40
N MET A 108 56.53 -8.36 58.45
CA MET A 108 55.07 -8.50 58.43
C MET A 108 54.40 -7.51 57.47
N VAL A 109 54.86 -6.26 57.42
CA VAL A 109 54.31 -5.24 56.51
C VAL A 109 54.47 -5.65 55.05
N ASP A 110 55.61 -6.21 54.67
CA ASP A 110 55.85 -6.62 53.28
C ASP A 110 55.02 -7.85 52.88
N ALA A 111 54.82 -8.81 53.79
CA ALA A 111 53.91 -9.93 53.56
C ALA A 111 52.45 -9.47 53.39
N LEU A 112 52.00 -8.54 54.24
CA LEU A 112 50.64 -7.97 54.18
C LEU A 112 50.41 -7.12 52.92
N ARG A 113 51.43 -6.41 52.43
CA ARG A 113 51.37 -5.67 51.15
C ARG A 113 51.12 -6.61 49.97
N LEU A 114 51.78 -7.77 49.94
CA LEU A 114 51.62 -8.74 48.86
C LEU A 114 50.23 -9.40 48.88
N GLU A 115 49.71 -9.73 50.06
CA GLU A 115 48.33 -10.24 50.22
C GLU A 115 47.28 -9.19 49.83
N ALA A 116 47.48 -7.92 50.21
CA ALA A 116 46.61 -6.82 49.84
C ALA A 116 46.59 -6.58 48.32
N PHE A 117 47.76 -6.61 47.69
CA PHE A 117 47.92 -6.41 46.25
C PHE A 117 47.27 -7.55 45.46
N THR A 118 47.52 -8.80 45.83
CA THR A 118 46.93 -9.97 45.16
C THR A 118 45.41 -10.00 45.30
N SER A 119 44.88 -9.69 46.50
CA SER A 119 43.43 -9.61 46.74
C SER A 119 42.76 -8.48 45.95
N SER A 120 43.40 -7.31 45.88
CA SER A 120 42.92 -6.18 45.07
C SER A 120 42.97 -6.48 43.57
N ALA A 121 44.02 -7.14 43.09
CA ALA A 121 44.15 -7.52 41.69
C ALA A 121 43.08 -8.53 41.25
N VAL A 122 42.80 -9.56 42.08
CA VAL A 122 41.74 -10.54 41.81
C VAL A 122 40.37 -9.87 41.77
N LEU A 123 40.11 -8.95 42.70
CA LEU A 123 38.87 -8.18 42.73
C LEU A 123 38.68 -7.33 41.46
N CYS A 124 39.70 -6.58 41.06
CA CYS A 124 39.68 -5.80 39.82
C CYS A 124 39.44 -6.71 38.59
N ALA A 125 40.07 -7.88 38.53
CA ALA A 125 39.87 -8.83 37.44
C ALA A 125 38.43 -9.37 37.38
N VAL A 126 37.82 -9.69 38.53
CA VAL A 126 36.42 -10.16 38.60
C VAL A 126 35.45 -9.06 38.17
N VAL A 127 35.65 -7.83 38.65
CA VAL A 127 34.84 -6.67 38.28
C VAL A 127 34.94 -6.40 36.77
N PHE A 128 36.16 -6.41 36.24
CA PHE A 128 36.40 -6.19 34.82
C PHE A 128 35.80 -7.31 33.95
N GLY A 129 35.94 -8.56 34.38
CA GLY A 129 35.34 -9.72 33.72
C GLY A 129 33.81 -9.66 33.69
N LEU A 130 33.18 -9.27 34.80
CA LEU A 130 31.74 -9.05 34.87
C LEU A 130 31.30 -7.90 33.96
N ALA A 131 32.02 -6.77 33.95
CA ALA A 131 31.71 -5.65 33.06
C ALA A 131 31.78 -6.04 31.57
N LEU A 132 32.81 -6.81 31.16
CA LEU A 132 32.94 -7.32 29.80
C LEU A 132 31.85 -8.32 29.43
N ALA A 133 31.60 -9.32 30.28
CA ALA A 133 30.59 -10.34 30.04
C ALA A 133 29.20 -9.73 29.88
N THR A 134 28.89 -8.72 30.70
CA THR A 134 27.60 -8.04 30.69
C THR A 134 27.46 -7.06 29.53
N ALA A 135 28.51 -6.33 29.14
CA ALA A 135 28.52 -5.52 27.92
C ALA A 135 28.32 -6.38 26.66
N TYR A 136 28.98 -7.53 26.60
CA TYR A 136 28.82 -8.49 25.50
C TYR A 136 27.40 -9.07 25.45
N LEU A 137 26.82 -9.46 26.59
CA LEU A 137 25.47 -10.00 26.65
C LEU A 137 24.39 -8.96 26.30
N GLY A 138 24.52 -7.72 26.79
CA GLY A 138 23.62 -6.62 26.43
C GLY A 138 23.68 -6.27 24.94
N GLY A 139 24.89 -6.19 24.38
CA GLY A 139 25.09 -5.92 22.95
C GLY A 139 24.50 -7.01 22.04
N THR A 140 24.60 -8.28 22.46
CA THR A 140 24.03 -9.40 21.69
C THR A 140 22.50 -9.49 21.81
N LEU A 141 21.92 -9.15 22.98
CA LEU A 141 20.47 -9.14 23.21
C LEU A 141 19.75 -8.06 22.39
N LEU A 142 20.32 -6.86 22.25
CA LEU A 142 19.75 -5.80 21.41
C LEU A 142 20.16 -5.93 19.94
N GLY A 143 21.41 -6.34 19.67
CA GLY A 143 21.96 -6.36 18.32
C GLY A 143 21.33 -7.42 17.42
N ARG A 144 20.95 -8.59 17.95
CA ARG A 144 20.28 -9.65 17.18
C ARG A 144 18.92 -9.21 16.61
N PRO A 145 17.93 -8.80 17.42
CA PRO A 145 16.62 -8.39 16.90
C PRO A 145 16.70 -7.16 16.00
N MET A 146 17.63 -6.22 16.25
CA MET A 146 17.86 -5.08 15.34
C MET A 146 18.36 -5.52 13.95
N ARG A 147 19.25 -6.51 13.88
CA ARG A 147 19.73 -7.07 12.61
C ARG A 147 18.62 -7.83 11.87
N GLU A 148 17.81 -8.59 12.60
CA GLU A 148 16.64 -9.28 12.04
C GLU A 148 15.63 -8.27 11.47
N LEU A 149 15.29 -7.21 12.22
CA LEU A 149 14.42 -6.13 11.73
C LEU A 149 15.01 -5.39 10.52
N SER A 150 16.33 -5.16 10.49
CA SER A 150 17.00 -4.60 9.31
C SER A 150 16.91 -5.53 8.10
N GLY A 151 16.98 -6.85 8.31
CA GLY A 151 16.78 -7.85 7.26
C GLY A 151 15.35 -7.79 6.70
N GLU A 152 14.35 -7.78 7.58
CA GLU A 152 12.94 -7.66 7.17
C GLU A 152 12.66 -6.34 6.43
N ALA A 153 13.23 -5.23 6.89
CA ALA A 153 13.13 -3.95 6.18
C ALA A 153 13.71 -4.01 4.76
N ARG A 154 14.83 -4.73 4.55
CA ARG A 154 15.41 -4.93 3.21
C ARG A 154 14.54 -5.82 2.34
N ARG A 155 13.91 -6.85 2.90
CA ARG A 155 12.96 -7.71 2.16
C ARG A 155 11.74 -6.90 1.70
N ILE A 156 11.16 -6.11 2.59
CA ILE A 156 10.05 -5.18 2.27
C ILE A 156 10.48 -4.20 1.18
N ALA A 157 11.68 -3.62 1.29
CA ALA A 157 12.21 -2.69 0.29
C ALA A 157 12.45 -3.36 -1.08
N ALA A 158 12.76 -4.65 -1.10
CA ALA A 158 12.88 -5.45 -2.32
C ALA A 158 11.51 -5.90 -2.89
N GLY A 159 10.40 -5.55 -2.23
CA GLY A 159 9.04 -5.94 -2.63
C GLY A 159 8.63 -7.34 -2.17
N ASP A 160 9.47 -8.03 -1.40
CA ASP A 160 9.11 -9.30 -0.77
C ASP A 160 8.26 -9.05 0.48
N LEU A 161 6.95 -9.14 0.30
CA LEU A 161 5.96 -9.05 1.37
C LEU A 161 5.45 -10.44 1.77
N ALA A 162 6.12 -11.53 1.35
CA ALA A 162 5.66 -12.89 1.60
C ALA A 162 5.88 -13.29 3.07
N SER A 163 4.79 -13.70 3.72
CA SER A 163 4.69 -14.18 5.12
C SER A 163 5.20 -13.17 6.16
N PRO A 164 4.33 -12.65 7.05
CA PRO A 164 4.80 -11.81 8.13
C PRO A 164 5.78 -12.59 9.02
N GLN A 165 7.01 -12.11 9.16
CA GLN A 165 7.96 -12.70 10.10
C GLN A 165 8.04 -11.80 11.33
N LEU A 166 7.41 -12.25 12.42
CA LEU A 166 7.42 -11.52 13.67
C LEU A 166 8.79 -11.70 14.33
N VAL A 167 9.59 -10.64 14.36
CA VAL A 167 10.89 -10.67 15.04
C VAL A 167 10.64 -10.74 16.55
N PRO A 168 11.01 -11.86 17.23
CA PRO A 168 10.76 -12.02 18.66
C PRO A 168 11.67 -11.08 19.43
N ALA A 169 11.07 -10.09 20.07
CA ALA A 169 11.77 -9.08 20.84
C ALA A 169 10.98 -8.75 22.10
N GLU A 170 11.62 -8.00 23.00
CA GLU A 170 10.98 -7.49 24.22
C GLU A 170 10.83 -5.97 24.18
N ASP A 171 9.94 -5.47 25.03
CA ASP A 171 9.75 -4.06 25.36
C ASP A 171 9.61 -3.14 24.12
N GLU A 172 10.44 -2.10 24.00
CA GLU A 172 10.38 -1.13 22.90
C GLU A 172 10.78 -1.75 21.54
N VAL A 173 11.65 -2.76 21.53
CA VAL A 173 12.03 -3.46 20.30
C VAL A 173 10.86 -4.30 19.77
N TRP A 174 10.06 -4.87 20.67
CA TRP A 174 8.79 -5.52 20.30
C TRP A 174 7.83 -4.53 19.65
N ALA A 175 7.68 -3.33 20.20
CA ALA A 175 6.78 -2.32 19.64
C ALA A 175 7.19 -1.93 18.20
N VAL A 176 8.50 -1.84 17.94
CA VAL A 176 9.04 -1.63 16.58
C VAL A 176 8.73 -2.83 15.68
N SER A 177 8.98 -4.06 16.13
CA SER A 177 8.66 -5.29 15.38
C SER A 177 7.17 -5.40 15.00
N ALA A 178 6.29 -5.09 15.95
CA ALA A 178 4.85 -5.03 15.73
C ALA A 178 4.47 -3.96 14.69
N ALA A 179 5.04 -2.75 14.80
CA ALA A 179 4.79 -1.68 13.84
C ALA A 179 5.25 -2.04 12.41
N PHE A 180 6.41 -2.69 12.26
CA PHE A 180 6.90 -3.20 10.98
C PHE A 180 5.96 -4.26 10.39
N THR A 181 5.47 -5.17 11.23
CA THR A 181 4.52 -6.21 10.80
C THR A 181 3.22 -5.59 10.29
N THR A 182 2.68 -4.59 10.99
CA THR A 182 1.50 -3.84 10.57
C THR A 182 1.74 -3.08 9.27
N MET A 183 2.86 -2.37 9.15
CA MET A 183 3.24 -1.64 7.93
C MET A 183 3.34 -2.57 6.72
N ARG A 184 4.04 -3.71 6.85
CA ARG A 184 4.14 -4.73 5.80
C ARG A 184 2.77 -5.25 5.37
N THR A 185 1.89 -5.51 6.33
CA THR A 185 0.54 -6.02 6.05
C THR A 185 -0.27 -5.01 5.26
N HIS A 186 -0.25 -3.73 5.65
CA HIS A 186 -0.91 -2.67 4.88
C HIS A 186 -0.31 -2.50 3.48
N LEU A 187 1.01 -2.58 3.33
CA LEU A 187 1.65 -2.53 2.01
C LEU A 187 1.21 -3.70 1.12
N ALA A 188 1.07 -4.90 1.68
CA ALA A 188 0.59 -6.07 0.95
C ALA A 188 -0.86 -5.90 0.50
N ASP A 189 -1.72 -5.37 1.37
CA ASP A 189 -3.12 -5.10 1.05
C ASP A 189 -3.27 -4.04 -0.05
N VAL A 190 -2.48 -2.96 0.02
CA VAL A 190 -2.45 -1.91 -1.02
C VAL A 190 -1.97 -2.48 -2.35
N LEU A 191 -0.92 -3.31 -2.35
CA LEU A 191 -0.43 -3.95 -3.58
C LEU A 191 -1.48 -4.90 -4.17
N ALA A 192 -2.17 -5.68 -3.35
CA ALA A 192 -3.25 -6.56 -3.78
C ALA A 192 -4.46 -5.78 -4.32
N GLN A 193 -4.76 -4.59 -3.77
CA GLN A 193 -5.77 -3.69 -4.33
C GLN A 193 -5.33 -3.14 -5.69
N LEU A 194 -4.08 -2.71 -5.84
CA LEU A 194 -3.53 -2.23 -7.11
C LEU A 194 -3.55 -3.33 -8.18
N GLN A 195 -3.19 -4.56 -7.85
CA GLN A 195 -3.27 -5.69 -8.78
C GLN A 195 -4.71 -5.95 -9.24
N ARG A 196 -5.68 -5.94 -8.32
CA ARG A 196 -7.10 -6.07 -8.66
C ARG A 196 -7.60 -4.92 -9.54
N ALA A 197 -7.21 -3.69 -9.23
CA ALA A 197 -7.54 -2.53 -10.05
C ALA A 197 -6.93 -2.63 -11.46
N GLY A 198 -5.69 -3.09 -11.57
CA GLY A 198 -5.03 -3.34 -12.87
C GLY A 198 -5.72 -4.42 -13.69
N ALA A 199 -6.15 -5.51 -13.07
CA ALA A 199 -6.92 -6.56 -13.72
C ALA A 199 -8.29 -6.04 -14.20
N GLN A 200 -8.97 -5.23 -13.38
CA GLN A 200 -10.23 -4.59 -13.75
C GLN A 200 -10.07 -3.65 -14.94
N ILE A 201 -9.04 -2.78 -14.92
CA ILE A 201 -8.73 -1.87 -16.03
C ILE A 201 -8.46 -2.67 -17.31
N SER A 202 -7.70 -3.76 -17.22
CA SER A 202 -7.39 -4.62 -18.38
C SER A 202 -8.67 -5.20 -18.98
N ALA A 203 -9.55 -5.75 -18.15
CA ALA A 203 -10.84 -6.30 -18.60
C ALA A 203 -11.74 -5.21 -19.24
N THR A 204 -11.84 -4.03 -18.62
CA THR A 204 -12.60 -2.91 -19.19
C THR A 204 -12.00 -2.39 -20.49
N THR A 205 -10.67 -2.39 -20.63
CA THR A 205 -10.01 -1.99 -21.87
C THR A 205 -10.32 -2.97 -23.01
N GLU A 206 -10.39 -4.27 -22.70
CA GLU A 206 -10.75 -5.31 -23.67
C GLU A 206 -12.22 -5.21 -24.09
N GLU A 207 -13.12 -4.87 -23.16
CA GLU A 207 -14.53 -4.55 -23.45
C GLU A 207 -14.67 -3.30 -24.33
N ILE A 208 -13.89 -2.24 -24.06
CA ILE A 208 -13.83 -1.03 -24.89
C ILE A 208 -13.34 -1.39 -26.31
N LEU A 209 -12.29 -2.20 -26.43
CA LEU A 209 -11.77 -2.62 -27.73
C LEU A 209 -12.82 -3.39 -28.55
N SER A 210 -13.51 -4.35 -27.92
CA SER A 210 -14.62 -5.08 -28.53
C SER A 210 -15.76 -4.14 -28.96
N THR A 211 -16.10 -3.18 -28.11
CA THR A 211 -17.15 -2.19 -28.39
C THR A 211 -16.75 -1.25 -29.53
N SER A 212 -15.47 -0.84 -29.58
CA SER A 212 -14.92 -0.03 -30.66
C SER A 212 -15.01 -0.76 -32.01
N GLY A 213 -14.69 -2.06 -32.05
CA GLY A 213 -14.85 -2.87 -33.26
C GLY A 213 -16.29 -2.91 -33.75
N ARG A 214 -17.26 -3.08 -32.84
CA ARG A 214 -18.69 -3.00 -33.18
C ARG A 214 -19.12 -1.61 -33.68
N TYR A 215 -18.55 -0.54 -33.13
CA TYR A 215 -18.81 0.81 -33.61
C TYR A 215 -18.25 1.04 -35.02
N GLU A 216 -17.06 0.51 -35.32
CA GLU A 216 -16.48 0.57 -36.66
C GLU A 216 -17.36 -0.19 -37.68
N GLU A 217 -17.84 -1.39 -37.32
CA GLU A 217 -18.79 -2.15 -38.14
C GLU A 217 -20.09 -1.37 -38.39
N GLY A 218 -20.69 -0.81 -37.34
CA GLY A 218 -21.91 -0.01 -37.46
C GLY A 218 -21.72 1.28 -38.26
N ALA A 219 -20.56 1.93 -38.13
CA ALA A 219 -20.21 3.10 -38.93
C ALA A 219 -20.07 2.74 -40.43
N ALA A 220 -19.51 1.58 -40.75
CA ALA A 220 -19.44 1.08 -42.13
C ALA A 220 -20.83 0.78 -42.71
N GLU A 221 -21.72 0.17 -41.93
CA GLU A 221 -23.12 -0.08 -42.33
C GLU A 221 -23.89 1.24 -42.56
N GLN A 222 -23.68 2.23 -41.69
CA GLN A 222 -24.28 3.55 -41.83
C GLN A 222 -23.76 4.28 -43.08
N ALA A 223 -22.47 4.19 -43.37
CA ALA A 223 -21.90 4.74 -44.60
C ALA A 223 -22.53 4.11 -45.85
N SER A 224 -22.66 2.78 -45.87
CA SER A 224 -23.34 2.07 -46.97
C SER A 224 -24.80 2.52 -47.14
N SER A 225 -25.52 2.73 -46.04
CA SER A 225 -26.91 3.21 -46.07
C SER A 225 -27.01 4.64 -46.62
N LEU A 226 -26.02 5.49 -46.34
CA LEU A 226 -25.93 6.85 -46.89
C LEU A 226 -25.63 6.84 -48.39
N ASP A 227 -24.80 5.91 -48.88
CA ASP A 227 -24.55 5.74 -50.31
C ASP A 227 -25.83 5.33 -51.04
N GLU A 228 -26.60 4.38 -50.49
CA GLU A 228 -27.89 3.98 -51.05
C GLU A 228 -28.93 5.11 -51.01
N THR A 229 -28.96 5.88 -49.92
CA THR A 229 -29.82 7.09 -49.81
C THR A 229 -29.42 8.15 -50.84
N SER A 230 -28.13 8.32 -51.10
CA SER A 230 -27.64 9.26 -52.11
C SER A 230 -28.02 8.81 -53.52
N ALA A 231 -27.86 7.52 -53.83
CA ALA A 231 -28.26 6.94 -55.11
C ALA A 231 -29.77 7.06 -55.37
N THR A 232 -30.59 6.77 -54.35
CA THR A 232 -32.06 6.96 -54.44
C THR A 232 -32.43 8.44 -54.59
N THR A 233 -31.70 9.35 -53.94
CA THR A 233 -31.88 10.80 -54.12
C THR A 233 -31.54 11.23 -55.56
N GLU A 234 -30.48 10.70 -56.17
CA GLU A 234 -30.15 10.94 -57.59
C GLU A 234 -31.21 10.37 -58.54
N GLU A 235 -31.76 9.20 -58.24
CA GLU A 235 -32.83 8.59 -59.03
C GLU A 235 -34.14 9.38 -58.94
N LEU A 236 -34.48 9.88 -57.74
CA LEU A 236 -35.62 10.79 -57.53
C LEU A 236 -35.43 12.10 -58.30
N ALA A 237 -34.23 12.68 -58.29
CA ALA A 237 -33.93 13.89 -59.04
C ALA A 237 -34.07 13.67 -60.56
N ARG A 238 -33.58 12.53 -61.08
CA ARG A 238 -33.77 12.14 -62.48
C ARG A 238 -35.25 11.98 -62.83
N SER A 239 -36.01 11.31 -61.97
CA SER A 239 -37.45 11.11 -62.15
C SER A 239 -38.22 12.43 -62.14
N ALA A 240 -37.90 13.34 -61.21
CA ALA A 240 -38.51 14.67 -61.14
C ALA A 240 -38.23 15.49 -62.41
N LYS A 241 -36.99 15.42 -62.94
CA LYS A 241 -36.64 16.05 -64.22
C LYS A 241 -37.47 15.48 -65.37
N GLN A 242 -37.58 14.16 -65.48
CA GLN A 242 -38.39 13.50 -66.51
C GLN A 242 -39.87 13.88 -66.41
N ILE A 243 -40.42 13.99 -65.19
CA ILE A 243 -41.81 14.44 -64.97
C ILE A 243 -41.99 15.88 -65.46
N ALA A 244 -41.04 16.77 -65.17
CA ALA A 244 -41.09 18.16 -65.63
C ALA A 244 -41.01 18.26 -67.17
N GLU A 245 -40.13 17.49 -67.81
CA GLU A 245 -40.03 17.42 -69.28
C GLU A 245 -41.33 16.90 -69.92
N ASN A 246 -41.90 15.83 -69.35
CA ASN A 246 -43.18 15.28 -69.81
C ASN A 246 -44.33 16.29 -69.63
N ALA A 247 -44.39 17.00 -68.50
CA ALA A 247 -45.38 18.04 -68.28
C ALA A 247 -45.26 19.19 -69.30
N GLY A 248 -44.01 19.57 -69.65
CA GLY A 248 -43.74 20.54 -70.72
C GLY A 248 -44.25 20.05 -72.08
N SER A 249 -43.96 18.79 -72.44
CA SER A 249 -44.46 18.20 -73.69
C SER A 249 -45.99 18.13 -73.75
N VAL A 250 -46.65 17.75 -72.65
CA VAL A 250 -48.11 17.75 -72.55
C VAL A 250 -48.69 19.16 -72.74
N ALA A 251 -48.08 20.17 -72.14
CA ALA A 251 -48.49 21.57 -72.32
C ALA A 251 -48.35 22.02 -73.79
N GLU A 252 -47.26 21.65 -74.46
CA GLU A 252 -47.07 21.93 -75.89
C GLU A 252 -48.15 21.26 -76.77
N ILE A 253 -48.43 19.98 -76.53
CA ILE A 253 -49.47 19.23 -77.24
C ILE A 253 -50.83 19.88 -77.01
N ALA A 254 -51.14 20.30 -75.77
CA ALA A 254 -52.38 20.99 -75.44
C ALA A 254 -52.52 22.32 -76.20
N MET A 255 -51.45 23.12 -76.27
CA MET A 255 -51.44 24.36 -77.06
C MET A 255 -51.66 24.11 -78.56
N ARG A 256 -50.98 23.10 -79.13
CA ARG A 256 -51.17 22.71 -80.54
C ARG A 256 -52.60 22.22 -80.81
N THR A 257 -53.19 21.49 -79.87
CA THR A 257 -54.57 21.00 -79.96
C THR A 257 -55.56 22.16 -79.90
N LEU A 258 -55.33 23.13 -79.01
CA LEU A 258 -56.13 24.35 -78.93
C LEU A 258 -56.08 25.14 -80.25
N ALA A 259 -54.87 25.39 -80.78
CA ALA A 259 -54.70 26.09 -82.05
C ALA A 259 -55.39 25.38 -83.22
N ALA A 260 -55.31 24.04 -83.28
CA ALA A 260 -56.01 23.24 -84.28
C ALA A 260 -57.54 23.33 -84.12
N ALA A 261 -58.06 23.32 -82.89
CA ALA A 261 -59.47 23.49 -82.61
C ALA A 261 -59.98 24.88 -83.02
N GLU A 262 -59.21 25.95 -82.74
CA GLU A 262 -59.52 27.32 -83.18
C GLU A 262 -59.56 27.44 -84.72
N GLY A 263 -58.58 26.86 -85.42
CA GLY A 263 -58.57 26.79 -86.88
C GLY A 263 -59.76 26.00 -87.45
N GLY A 264 -60.12 24.89 -86.81
CA GLY A 264 -61.31 24.11 -87.14
C GLY A 264 -62.61 24.88 -86.94
N GLN A 265 -62.73 25.64 -85.85
CA GLN A 265 -63.86 26.51 -85.58
C GLN A 265 -63.99 27.61 -86.65
N GLY A 266 -62.87 28.25 -87.05
CA GLY A 266 -62.87 29.23 -88.14
C GLY A 266 -63.36 28.63 -89.47
N SER A 267 -62.96 27.39 -89.76
CA SER A 267 -63.42 26.64 -90.94
C SER A 267 -64.93 26.34 -90.87
N ALA A 268 -65.43 25.94 -89.71
CA ALA A 268 -66.85 25.70 -89.49
C ALA A 268 -67.69 26.98 -89.66
N VAL A 269 -67.20 28.13 -89.17
CA VAL A 269 -67.84 29.44 -89.37
C VAL A 269 -67.91 29.80 -90.85
N SER A 270 -66.81 29.58 -91.59
CA SER A 270 -66.77 29.83 -93.03
C SER A 270 -67.75 28.92 -93.80
N PHE A 271 -67.87 27.67 -93.40
CA PHE A 271 -68.87 26.73 -93.95
C PHE A 271 -70.31 27.19 -93.68
N LEU A 272 -70.61 27.67 -92.47
CA LEU A 272 -71.92 28.23 -92.12
C LEU A 272 -72.25 29.49 -92.94
N ASP A 273 -71.29 30.39 -93.17
CA ASP A 273 -71.49 31.56 -94.02
C ASP A 273 -71.81 31.15 -95.47
N ALA A 274 -71.05 30.18 -96.02
CA ALA A 274 -71.32 29.64 -97.35
C ALA A 274 -72.72 29.00 -97.45
N MET A 275 -73.14 28.23 -96.44
CA MET A 275 -74.50 27.68 -96.36
C MET A 275 -75.57 28.78 -96.29
N SER A 276 -75.32 29.87 -95.56
CA SER A 276 -76.23 31.01 -95.48
C SER A 276 -76.40 31.69 -96.83
N ARG A 277 -75.29 31.96 -97.54
CA ARG A 277 -75.31 32.51 -98.91
C ARG A 277 -76.07 31.59 -99.86
N MET A 278 -75.78 30.29 -99.83
CA MET A 278 -76.48 29.30 -100.66
C MET A 278 -77.99 29.26 -100.37
N ARG A 279 -78.39 29.40 -99.10
CA ARG A 279 -79.81 29.50 -98.72
C ARG A 279 -80.45 30.77 -99.28
N GLN A 280 -79.75 31.90 -99.22
CA GLN A 280 -80.22 33.17 -99.77
C GLN A 280 -80.35 33.11 -101.30
N ASP A 281 -79.37 32.52 -101.99
CA ASP A 281 -79.39 32.28 -103.43
C ASP A 281 -80.57 31.38 -103.83
N ASN A 282 -80.78 30.27 -103.12
CA ASN A 282 -81.95 29.40 -103.33
C ASN A 282 -83.28 30.14 -103.13
N HIS A 283 -83.38 31.01 -102.12
CA HIS A 283 -84.58 31.81 -101.88
C HIS A 283 -84.81 32.86 -102.98
N ALA A 284 -83.73 33.47 -103.48
CA ALA A 284 -83.78 34.39 -104.61
C ALA A 284 -84.25 33.69 -105.89
N ILE A 285 -83.71 32.50 -106.20
CA ILE A 285 -84.15 31.65 -107.32
C ILE A 285 -85.63 31.31 -107.16
N SER A 286 -86.05 30.84 -105.99
CA SER A 286 -87.46 30.54 -105.71
C SER A 286 -88.37 31.76 -105.94
N SER A 287 -87.97 32.96 -105.51
CA SER A 287 -88.72 34.20 -105.75
C SER A 287 -88.74 34.64 -107.23
N ALA A 288 -87.70 34.31 -108.01
CA ALA A 288 -87.65 34.58 -109.44
C ALA A 288 -88.59 33.62 -110.19
N VAL A 289 -88.59 32.34 -109.83
CA VAL A 289 -89.53 31.33 -110.34
C VAL A 289 -90.98 31.72 -110.02
N ALA A 290 -91.25 32.18 -108.79
CA ALA A 290 -92.58 32.63 -108.39
C ALA A 290 -93.07 33.89 -109.14
N ARG A 291 -92.17 34.70 -109.70
CA ARG A 291 -92.51 35.88 -110.53
C ARG A 291 -92.71 35.55 -112.01
N LEU A 292 -92.34 34.34 -112.44
CA LEU A 292 -92.49 33.86 -113.83
C LEU A 292 -93.80 33.06 -114.03
N ASN A 293 -94.52 32.77 -112.95
CA ASN A 293 -95.91 32.27 -112.95
C ASN A 293 -96.87 33.41 -112.64
#